data_AF-A0A7J7EGV9-F1
#
_entry.id   AF-A0A7J7EGV9-F1
#
_cell.length_a   1.000
_cell.length_b   1.000
_cell.length_c   1.000
_cell.angle_alpha   90.00
_cell.angle_beta   90.00
_cell.angle_gamma   90.00
#
_symmetry.space_group_name_H-M   'P 1'
#
loop_
_entity.id
_entity.type
_entity.pdbx_description
1 polymer ?
#
loop_
_entity_poly.entity_id
_entity_poly.type
_entity_poly.pdbx_seq_one_letter_code
_entity_poly.pdbx_strand_id
1 'polypeptide(L)'
;MIFQENARGFGQTVVQLEGSRVVVGAPQEIKAANQTGGLYQCDYSTGRCEPIRLQVPPESVNMSLGLSLAFATHPFRLLACGPTVHQTCKENTYVNGFCFLFGANLLQQPQRFPETLRECPQQDSDIAFLIDGSGSITPRDFQRMKDFVSTVMDQFEKSRTLYSEDFQTHFTFKDFANNPNPRALVRPIRQLFGRTHTATGILKVVKELFDSSSGARENALKILVVITDGEKFGDPLGYEDVIPEADQAGVIRYVIGVGDAFNSEKSRQELNTIASKPSRDHVFRVNNFEALKTIQNQLQEKIFAVEGTRTGSASSFEYEMSQEGFSAAIT
;
A
#
# COMPACT_ATOMS: atom_id res chain seq x y z
N MET A 1 9.24 22.71 -47.05
CA MET A 1 9.25 23.44 -45.77
C MET A 1 9.82 22.53 -44.70
N ILE A 2 10.63 23.05 -43.79
CA ILE A 2 11.27 22.28 -42.72
C ILE A 2 10.95 22.99 -41.41
N PHE A 3 10.40 22.25 -40.46
CA PHE A 3 10.21 22.71 -39.09
C PHE A 3 11.37 22.22 -38.22
N GLN A 4 11.95 23.10 -37.41
CA GLN A 4 13.04 22.77 -36.50
C GLN A 4 12.77 23.43 -35.15
N GLU A 5 12.77 22.61 -34.10
CA GLU A 5 12.64 23.05 -32.71
C GLU A 5 13.75 22.43 -31.88
N ASN A 6 14.27 23.17 -30.90
CA ASN A 6 15.30 22.68 -29.99
C ASN A 6 14.69 21.86 -28.83
N ALA A 7 13.81 20.91 -29.18
CA ALA A 7 13.15 20.00 -28.26
C ALA A 7 13.59 18.57 -28.54
N ARG A 8 14.01 17.85 -27.50
CA ARG A 8 14.57 16.51 -27.66
C ARG A 8 13.48 15.54 -28.14
N GLY A 9 13.77 14.81 -29.21
CA GLY A 9 12.80 13.91 -29.85
C GLY A 9 11.74 14.62 -30.70
N PHE A 10 11.87 15.93 -30.95
CA PHE A 10 10.96 16.63 -31.87
C PHE A 10 10.96 15.95 -33.25
N GLY A 11 9.76 15.67 -33.77
CA GLY A 11 9.60 14.98 -35.06
C GLY A 11 9.54 13.46 -34.95
N GLN A 12 9.64 12.89 -33.74
CA GLN A 12 9.56 11.44 -33.54
C GLN A 12 8.18 10.87 -33.88
N THR A 13 7.12 11.66 -33.64
CA THR A 13 5.78 11.40 -34.15
C THR A 13 5.22 12.64 -34.83
N VAL A 14 4.42 12.42 -35.86
CA VAL A 14 3.76 13.47 -36.61
C VAL A 14 2.35 13.02 -36.96
N VAL A 15 1.39 13.92 -36.89
CA VAL A 15 0.05 13.69 -37.42
C VAL A 15 -0.46 14.94 -38.11
N GLN A 16 -1.00 14.77 -39.31
CA GLN A 16 -1.56 15.87 -40.08
C GLN A 16 -2.98 16.17 -39.56
N LEU A 17 -3.23 17.44 -39.24
CA LEU A 17 -4.56 17.96 -38.95
C LEU A 17 -5.20 18.47 -40.25
N GLU A 18 -6.50 18.80 -40.20
CA GLU A 18 -7.14 19.47 -41.34
C GLU A 18 -6.48 20.81 -41.69
N GLY A 19 -6.42 21.09 -42.99
CA GLY A 19 -5.83 22.31 -43.54
C GLY A 19 -4.31 22.29 -43.47
N SER A 20 -3.73 23.33 -42.86
CA SER A 20 -2.29 23.60 -42.89
C SER A 20 -1.45 23.04 -41.78
N ARG A 21 -2.07 22.33 -40.86
CA ARG A 21 -1.50 22.12 -39.54
C ARG A 21 -1.02 20.70 -39.37
N VAL A 22 0.10 20.56 -38.69
CA VAL A 22 0.67 19.28 -38.28
C VAL A 22 0.90 19.35 -36.78
N VAL A 23 0.59 18.28 -36.07
CA VAL A 23 1.01 18.13 -34.68
C VAL A 23 2.25 17.24 -34.65
N VAL A 24 3.25 17.68 -33.90
CA VAL A 24 4.55 17.03 -33.78
C VAL A 24 4.80 16.69 -32.31
N GLY A 25 5.13 15.44 -32.04
CA GLY A 25 5.55 14.98 -30.72
C GLY A 25 7.05 15.17 -30.49
N ALA A 26 7.40 15.48 -29.23
CA ALA A 26 8.77 15.56 -28.73
C ALA A 26 8.91 14.77 -27.41
N PRO A 27 8.80 13.43 -27.43
CA PRO A 27 8.63 12.60 -26.24
C PRO A 27 9.79 12.64 -25.24
N GLN A 28 10.99 13.09 -25.67
CA GLN A 28 12.17 13.16 -24.80
C GLN A 28 12.43 14.57 -24.25
N GLU A 29 11.59 15.55 -24.58
CA GLU A 29 11.72 16.92 -24.10
C GLU A 29 11.44 16.98 -22.60
N ILE A 30 12.30 17.61 -21.82
CA ILE A 30 12.11 17.77 -20.38
C ILE A 30 11.37 19.08 -20.14
N LYS A 31 10.10 19.01 -19.70
CA LYS A 31 9.28 20.20 -19.42
C LYS A 31 9.44 20.72 -17.99
N ALA A 32 9.61 19.79 -17.05
CA ALA A 32 9.82 20.06 -15.63
C ALA A 32 10.50 18.85 -14.96
N ALA A 33 10.80 18.95 -13.66
CA ALA A 33 11.24 17.79 -12.89
C ALA A 33 10.18 16.67 -12.98
N ASN A 34 10.61 15.45 -13.28
CA ASN A 34 9.73 14.28 -13.45
C ASN A 34 8.68 14.40 -14.58
N GLN A 35 8.85 15.33 -15.52
CA GLN A 35 7.93 15.49 -16.65
C GLN A 35 8.70 15.51 -17.97
N THR A 36 8.43 14.47 -18.79
CA THR A 36 8.97 14.34 -20.15
C THR A 36 7.87 14.29 -21.20
N GLY A 37 8.17 14.86 -22.35
CA GLY A 37 7.32 14.92 -23.52
C GLY A 37 6.70 16.28 -23.78
N GLY A 38 6.62 16.61 -25.06
CA GLY A 38 6.05 17.86 -25.56
C GLY A 38 5.23 17.63 -26.82
N LEU A 39 4.29 18.54 -27.05
CA LEU A 39 3.48 18.58 -28.26
C LEU A 39 3.61 19.97 -28.89
N TYR A 40 3.71 19.99 -30.21
CA TYR A 40 3.83 21.22 -31.00
C TYR A 40 2.80 21.22 -32.11
N GLN A 41 2.18 22.36 -32.37
CA GLN A 41 1.41 22.59 -33.59
C GLN A 41 2.27 23.40 -34.56
N CYS A 42 2.35 22.95 -35.80
CA CYS A 42 3.13 23.59 -36.85
C CYS A 42 2.22 23.93 -38.03
N ASP A 43 2.31 25.15 -38.56
CA ASP A 43 1.47 25.62 -39.67
C ASP A 43 2.32 25.84 -40.93
N TYR A 44 2.00 25.13 -42.02
CA TYR A 44 2.75 25.25 -43.28
C TYR A 44 2.68 26.65 -43.90
N SER A 45 1.60 27.38 -43.65
CA SER A 45 1.36 28.67 -44.31
C SER A 45 2.24 29.76 -43.71
N THR A 46 2.57 29.63 -42.44
CA THR A 46 3.39 30.59 -41.70
C THR A 46 4.82 30.10 -41.46
N GLY A 47 5.06 28.78 -41.57
CA GLY A 47 6.35 28.17 -41.25
C GLY A 47 6.68 28.18 -39.76
N ARG A 48 5.69 28.39 -38.89
CA ARG A 48 5.87 28.47 -37.44
C ARG A 48 5.42 27.19 -36.75
N CYS A 49 6.14 26.83 -35.70
CA CYS A 49 5.72 25.84 -34.71
C CYS A 49 5.53 26.50 -33.36
N GLU A 50 4.47 26.12 -32.64
CA GLU A 50 4.17 26.62 -31.31
C GLU A 50 3.86 25.44 -30.37
N PRO A 51 4.31 25.49 -29.11
CA PRO A 51 4.03 24.43 -28.15
C PRO A 51 2.55 24.43 -27.75
N ILE A 52 1.94 23.24 -27.73
CA ILE A 52 0.61 23.03 -27.18
C ILE A 52 0.73 22.97 -25.65
N ARG A 53 0.13 23.94 -24.97
CA ARG A 53 0.18 24.02 -23.50
C ARG A 53 -0.84 23.09 -22.87
N LEU A 54 -0.39 22.26 -21.95
CA LEU A 54 -1.20 21.25 -21.28
C LEU A 54 -0.89 21.20 -19.79
N GLN A 55 -1.92 21.01 -18.97
CA GLN A 55 -1.76 20.69 -17.55
C GLN A 55 -1.62 19.18 -17.38
N VAL A 56 -0.37 18.74 -17.30
CA VAL A 56 0.01 17.35 -17.07
C VAL A 56 -0.13 17.05 -15.57
N PRO A 57 -0.87 16.00 -15.16
CA PRO A 57 -1.00 15.63 -13.76
C PRO A 57 0.35 15.27 -13.12
N PRO A 58 0.62 15.66 -11.86
CA PRO A 58 1.90 15.39 -11.20
C PRO A 58 2.22 13.89 -11.06
N GLU A 59 1.19 13.03 -11.02
CA GLU A 59 1.32 11.58 -10.97
C GLU A 59 1.81 10.94 -12.28
N SER A 60 1.76 11.67 -13.42
CA SER A 60 2.20 11.15 -14.73
C SER A 60 3.71 11.33 -14.97
N VAL A 61 4.51 10.70 -14.10
CA VAL A 61 5.96 10.85 -14.08
C VAL A 61 6.61 10.31 -15.36
N ASN A 62 7.41 11.14 -16.02
CA ASN A 62 8.21 10.79 -17.21
C ASN A 62 7.40 10.09 -18.32
N MET A 63 6.17 10.54 -18.55
CA MET A 63 5.23 9.88 -19.45
C MET A 63 5.67 9.81 -20.92
N SER A 64 6.67 10.58 -21.33
CA SER A 64 7.10 10.69 -22.74
C SER A 64 5.95 11.11 -23.67
N LEU A 65 5.21 12.14 -23.26
CA LEU A 65 4.06 12.67 -23.99
C LEU A 65 4.40 12.98 -25.47
N GLY A 66 3.56 12.50 -26.38
CA GLY A 66 3.77 12.63 -27.82
C GLY A 66 4.53 11.46 -28.43
N LEU A 67 4.71 10.36 -27.71
CA LEU A 67 5.28 9.13 -28.28
C LEU A 67 4.29 8.40 -29.20
N SER A 68 2.98 8.62 -29.02
CA SER A 68 1.96 8.19 -29.98
C SER A 68 0.94 9.31 -30.19
N LEU A 69 0.50 9.46 -31.44
CA LEU A 69 -0.49 10.44 -31.87
C LEU A 69 -1.49 9.77 -32.81
N ALA A 70 -2.77 10.12 -32.69
CA ALA A 70 -3.80 9.74 -33.62
C ALA A 70 -4.76 10.91 -33.88
N PHE A 71 -5.31 11.00 -35.08
CA PHE A 71 -6.19 12.08 -35.46
C PHE A 71 -7.38 11.56 -36.27
N ALA A 72 -8.56 12.13 -36.02
CA ALA A 72 -9.78 11.93 -36.79
C ALA A 72 -10.41 13.28 -37.11
N THR A 73 -11.03 13.38 -38.30
CA THR A 73 -11.64 14.61 -38.82
C THR A 73 -13.12 14.73 -38.49
N HIS A 74 -13.83 13.61 -38.32
CA HIS A 74 -15.28 13.59 -38.13
C HIS A 74 -15.70 12.73 -36.92
N PRO A 75 -15.86 13.32 -35.72
CA PRO A 75 -15.56 14.72 -35.37
C PRO A 75 -14.05 14.97 -35.21
N PHE A 76 -13.62 16.23 -35.27
CA PHE A 76 -12.22 16.60 -35.00
C PHE A 76 -11.80 16.09 -33.63
N ARG A 77 -10.89 15.11 -33.62
CA ARG A 77 -10.29 14.58 -32.41
C ARG A 77 -8.82 14.31 -32.63
N LEU A 78 -8.00 14.84 -31.74
CA LEU A 78 -6.58 14.54 -31.66
C LEU A 78 -6.34 13.79 -30.35
N LEU A 79 -5.78 12.59 -30.43
CA LEU A 79 -5.36 11.79 -29.30
C LEU A 79 -3.84 11.83 -29.22
N ALA A 80 -3.30 12.21 -28.07
CA ALA A 80 -1.87 12.22 -27.81
C ALA A 80 -1.55 11.47 -26.52
N CYS A 81 -0.66 10.49 -26.58
CA CYS A 81 -0.35 9.64 -25.44
C CYS A 81 1.13 9.69 -25.05
N GLY A 82 1.36 9.41 -23.78
CA GLY A 82 2.64 9.09 -23.19
C GLY A 82 2.56 7.72 -22.49
N PRO A 83 3.10 6.64 -23.09
CA PRO A 83 2.94 5.27 -22.63
C PRO A 83 4.04 4.82 -21.64
N THR A 84 4.81 5.76 -21.09
CA THR A 84 5.91 5.47 -20.15
C THR A 84 5.69 6.15 -18.81
N VAL A 85 4.45 6.22 -18.33
CA VAL A 85 4.17 6.76 -17.00
C VAL A 85 4.79 5.83 -15.98
N HIS A 86 5.78 6.32 -15.25
CA HIS A 86 6.43 5.59 -14.17
C HIS A 86 5.63 5.77 -12.88
N GLN A 87 5.16 4.67 -12.32
CA GLN A 87 4.49 4.67 -11.03
C GLN A 87 5.21 3.71 -10.08
N THR A 88 5.81 4.26 -9.03
CA THR A 88 6.50 3.44 -8.02
C THR A 88 5.46 2.91 -7.02
N CYS A 89 5.22 1.61 -7.07
CA CYS A 89 4.38 0.87 -6.12
C CYS A 89 5.31 0.07 -5.18
N LYS A 90 5.80 0.75 -4.14
CA LYS A 90 6.81 0.23 -3.18
C LYS A 90 8.11 -0.19 -3.86
N GLU A 91 8.48 -1.47 -3.80
CA GLU A 91 9.69 -2.01 -4.45
C GLU A 91 9.51 -2.20 -5.97
N ASN A 92 8.27 -2.19 -6.45
CA ASN A 92 7.95 -2.39 -7.85
C ASN A 92 7.79 -1.06 -8.58
N THR A 93 8.24 -1.02 -9.83
CA THR A 93 7.97 0.09 -10.74
C THR A 93 7.00 -0.37 -11.82
N TYR A 94 5.88 0.33 -11.93
CA TYR A 94 4.84 0.07 -12.91
C TYR A 94 5.07 1.03 -14.07
N VAL A 95 4.80 0.55 -15.29
CA VAL A 95 4.91 1.36 -16.51
C VAL A 95 3.55 1.35 -17.20
N ASN A 96 2.81 2.43 -16.96
CA ASN A 96 1.46 2.63 -17.45
C ASN A 96 1.46 3.67 -18.58
N GLY A 97 0.28 3.91 -19.14
CA GLY A 97 0.08 4.95 -20.13
C GLY A 97 -0.98 5.97 -19.77
N PHE A 98 -0.81 7.17 -20.32
CA PHE A 98 -1.77 8.25 -20.16
C PHE A 98 -1.91 9.05 -21.46
N CYS A 99 -3.16 9.39 -21.80
CA CYS A 99 -3.53 10.01 -23.05
C CYS A 99 -4.41 11.24 -22.83
N PHE A 100 -4.35 12.14 -23.79
CA PHE A 100 -5.16 13.35 -23.86
C PHE A 100 -5.90 13.40 -25.19
N LEU A 101 -7.23 13.52 -25.11
CA LEU A 101 -8.12 13.63 -26.25
C LEU A 101 -8.59 15.08 -26.40
N PHE A 102 -8.06 15.76 -27.40
CA PHE A 102 -8.35 17.15 -27.74
C PHE A 102 -9.51 17.23 -28.74
N GLY A 103 -10.35 18.26 -28.57
CA GLY A 103 -11.31 18.68 -29.59
C GLY A 103 -10.72 19.67 -30.59
N ALA A 104 -11.57 20.33 -31.38
CA ALA A 104 -11.16 21.28 -32.42
C ALA A 104 -10.31 22.46 -31.91
N ASN A 105 -10.53 22.89 -30.67
CA ASN A 105 -9.74 23.93 -30.02
C ASN A 105 -8.68 23.32 -29.10
N LEU A 106 -7.44 23.25 -29.59
CA LEU A 106 -6.29 22.70 -28.84
C LEU A 106 -5.90 23.52 -27.59
N LEU A 107 -6.49 24.70 -27.40
CA LEU A 107 -6.29 25.52 -26.20
C LEU A 107 -7.24 25.13 -25.05
N GLN A 108 -8.31 24.39 -25.34
CA GLN A 108 -9.21 23.87 -24.31
C GLN A 108 -8.59 22.67 -23.60
N GLN A 109 -8.97 22.47 -22.34
CA GLN A 109 -8.49 21.34 -21.56
C GLN A 109 -9.00 20.03 -22.20
N PRO A 110 -8.10 19.11 -22.60
CA PRO A 110 -8.50 17.86 -23.22
C PRO A 110 -9.10 16.89 -22.20
N GLN A 111 -9.87 15.92 -22.71
CA GLN A 111 -10.30 14.77 -21.91
C GLN A 111 -9.11 13.85 -21.65
N ARG A 112 -9.08 13.22 -20.47
CA ARG A 112 -8.00 12.34 -20.03
C ARG A 112 -8.39 10.88 -20.22
N PHE A 113 -7.44 10.05 -20.65
CA PHE A 113 -7.65 8.62 -20.85
C PHE A 113 -6.44 7.81 -20.33
N PRO A 114 -6.63 6.91 -19.36
CA PRO A 114 -7.85 6.75 -18.54
C PRO A 114 -8.20 8.03 -17.76
N GLU A 115 -9.43 8.15 -17.25
CA GLU A 115 -9.84 9.33 -16.46
C GLU A 115 -9.00 9.50 -15.19
N THR A 116 -8.68 8.38 -14.56
CA THR A 116 -7.76 8.26 -13.42
C THR A 116 -6.71 7.20 -13.72
N LEU A 117 -5.47 7.42 -13.27
CA LEU A 117 -4.45 6.38 -13.30
C LEU A 117 -4.82 5.28 -12.30
N ARG A 118 -4.44 4.04 -12.64
CA ARG A 118 -4.68 2.90 -11.76
C ARG A 118 -3.91 3.06 -10.45
N GLU A 119 -4.60 2.83 -9.34
CA GLU A 119 -3.96 2.78 -8.04
C GLU A 119 -3.07 1.53 -7.95
N CYS A 120 -2.05 1.59 -7.09
CA CYS A 120 -1.25 0.40 -6.79
C CYS A 120 -2.16 -0.69 -6.20
N PRO A 121 -1.99 -1.97 -6.57
CA PRO A 121 -2.73 -3.07 -5.98
C PRO A 121 -2.63 -3.03 -4.45
N GLN A 122 -3.78 -2.95 -3.78
CA GLN A 122 -3.85 -3.06 -2.33
C GLN A 122 -4.09 -4.53 -1.98
N GLN A 123 -3.20 -5.13 -1.20
CA GLN A 123 -3.40 -6.48 -0.71
C GLN A 123 -4.26 -6.41 0.56
N ASP A 124 -5.38 -7.12 0.56
CA ASP A 124 -6.22 -7.26 1.74
C ASP A 124 -5.41 -7.82 2.91
N SER A 125 -5.62 -7.28 4.13
CA SER A 125 -4.98 -7.79 5.34
C SER A 125 -5.97 -8.07 6.46
N ASP A 126 -5.72 -9.19 7.13
CA ASP A 126 -6.38 -9.62 8.35
C ASP A 126 -5.36 -9.50 9.49
N ILE A 127 -5.61 -8.59 10.41
CA ILE A 127 -4.67 -8.23 11.48
C ILE A 127 -5.25 -8.72 12.82
N ALA A 128 -4.58 -9.63 13.52
CA ALA A 128 -4.97 -10.05 14.87
C ALA A 128 -4.04 -9.43 15.92
N PHE A 129 -4.62 -8.92 17.00
CA PHE A 129 -3.90 -8.49 18.19
C PHE A 129 -3.99 -9.59 19.23
N LEU A 130 -2.84 -10.01 19.75
CA LEU A 130 -2.76 -10.85 20.94
C LEU A 130 -2.16 -9.98 22.04
N ILE A 131 -2.95 -9.63 23.06
CA ILE A 131 -2.47 -8.77 24.13
C ILE A 131 -2.45 -9.49 25.47
N ASP A 132 -1.47 -9.12 26.28
CA ASP A 132 -1.22 -9.72 27.58
C ASP A 132 -2.22 -9.19 28.61
N GLY A 133 -2.94 -10.10 29.24
CA GLY A 133 -3.95 -9.81 30.27
C GLY A 133 -3.49 -10.14 31.67
N SER A 134 -2.21 -10.49 31.84
CA SER A 134 -1.71 -11.12 33.05
C SER A 134 -1.68 -10.18 34.25
N GLY A 135 -1.44 -10.76 35.43
CA GLY A 135 -1.45 -10.05 36.70
C GLY A 135 -0.29 -9.07 36.91
N SER A 136 0.74 -9.07 36.05
CA SER A 136 1.82 -8.07 36.07
C SER A 136 1.33 -6.69 35.64
N ILE A 137 0.28 -6.64 34.82
CA ILE A 137 -0.22 -5.41 34.23
C ILE A 137 -1.22 -4.74 35.18
N THR A 138 -1.01 -3.46 35.46
CA THR A 138 -1.98 -2.69 36.27
C THR A 138 -3.24 -2.40 35.45
N PRO A 139 -4.43 -2.25 36.07
CA PRO A 139 -5.65 -1.91 35.33
C PRO A 139 -5.54 -0.62 34.49
N ARG A 140 -4.72 0.34 34.96
CA ARG A 140 -4.44 1.59 34.22
C ARG A 140 -3.62 1.33 32.96
N ASP A 141 -2.62 0.46 33.05
CA ASP A 141 -1.75 0.11 31.94
C ASP A 141 -2.47 -0.79 30.93
N PHE A 142 -3.31 -1.70 31.41
CA PHE A 142 -4.21 -2.46 30.57
C PHE A 142 -5.15 -1.56 29.76
N GLN A 143 -5.71 -0.50 30.38
CA GLN A 143 -6.50 0.49 29.66
C GLN A 143 -5.70 1.24 28.59
N ARG A 144 -4.45 1.62 28.88
CA ARG A 144 -3.56 2.25 27.87
C ARG A 144 -3.28 1.33 26.69
N MET A 145 -3.11 0.03 26.95
CA MET A 145 -2.94 -0.98 25.91
C MET A 145 -4.20 -1.10 25.04
N LYS A 146 -5.39 -1.11 25.63
CA LYS A 146 -6.66 -1.07 24.89
C LYS A 146 -6.82 0.19 24.03
N ASP A 147 -6.43 1.35 24.56
CA ASP A 147 -6.47 2.62 23.83
C ASP A 147 -5.50 2.59 22.63
N PHE A 148 -4.30 2.00 22.82
CA PHE A 148 -3.36 1.77 21.74
C PHE A 148 -3.95 0.87 20.65
N VAL A 149 -4.49 -0.30 21.01
CA VAL A 149 -5.11 -1.21 20.04
C VAL A 149 -6.26 -0.52 19.29
N SER A 150 -7.15 0.16 19.99
CA SER A 150 -8.26 0.90 19.36
C SER A 150 -7.79 1.97 18.37
N THR A 151 -6.70 2.67 18.72
CA THR A 151 -6.13 3.72 17.85
C THR A 151 -5.50 3.13 16.60
N VAL A 152 -4.74 2.04 16.75
CA VAL A 152 -4.12 1.34 15.61
C VAL A 152 -5.21 0.75 14.70
N MET A 153 -6.25 0.15 15.27
CA MET A 153 -7.42 -0.33 14.53
C MET A 153 -8.15 0.77 13.75
N ASP A 154 -8.38 1.93 14.37
CA ASP A 154 -9.04 3.09 13.72
C ASP A 154 -8.26 3.57 12.48
N GLN A 155 -6.95 3.30 12.41
CA GLN A 155 -6.07 3.70 11.30
C GLN A 155 -6.08 2.71 10.12
N PHE A 156 -6.60 1.50 10.30
CA PHE A 156 -6.71 0.49 9.25
C PHE A 156 -8.16 0.36 8.79
N GLU A 157 -8.67 1.37 8.07
CA GLU A 157 -10.07 1.44 7.61
C GLU A 157 -10.54 0.25 6.75
N LYS A 158 -9.62 -0.55 6.19
CA LYS A 158 -9.92 -1.71 5.32
C LYS A 158 -9.42 -3.06 5.83
N SER A 159 -8.71 -3.12 6.96
CA SER A 159 -8.13 -4.37 7.50
C SER A 159 -8.98 -4.88 8.65
N ARG A 160 -9.49 -6.11 8.54
CA ARG A 160 -10.28 -6.70 9.61
C ARG A 160 -9.33 -6.91 10.77
N THR A 161 -9.57 -6.19 11.86
CA THR A 161 -8.66 -6.21 12.99
C THR A 161 -9.26 -7.01 14.12
N LEU A 162 -8.45 -7.81 14.80
CA LEU A 162 -8.87 -8.76 15.81
C LEU A 162 -8.17 -8.60 17.13
N TYR A 163 -8.73 -9.20 18.17
CA TYR A 163 -8.20 -9.13 19.52
C TYR A 163 -8.37 -10.47 20.25
N SER A 164 -7.29 -10.96 20.85
CA SER A 164 -7.25 -12.06 21.80
C SER A 164 -6.46 -11.63 23.03
N GLU A 165 -6.95 -12.00 24.21
CA GLU A 165 -6.25 -11.81 25.49
C GLU A 165 -6.37 -13.11 26.27
N ASP A 166 -5.25 -13.61 26.83
CA ASP A 166 -5.15 -14.80 27.69
C ASP A 166 -6.29 -15.84 27.50
N PHE A 167 -6.28 -16.46 26.32
CA PHE A 167 -7.21 -17.53 25.89
C PHE A 167 -8.65 -17.13 25.54
N GLN A 168 -9.06 -15.88 25.76
CA GLN A 168 -10.37 -15.40 25.39
C GLN A 168 -10.32 -14.62 24.06
N THR A 169 -11.09 -15.11 23.08
CA THR A 169 -11.41 -14.33 21.88
C THR A 169 -12.52 -13.35 22.24
N HIS A 170 -12.25 -12.05 22.17
CA HIS A 170 -13.25 -11.03 22.52
C HIS A 170 -14.17 -10.68 21.35
N PHE A 171 -13.67 -10.77 20.12
CA PHE A 171 -14.43 -10.67 18.88
C PHE A 171 -13.65 -11.36 17.76
N THR A 172 -14.33 -11.73 16.67
CA THR A 172 -13.80 -12.41 15.45
C THR A 172 -13.67 -11.43 14.26
N PHE A 173 -12.97 -11.81 13.17
CA PHE A 173 -12.93 -10.99 11.94
C PHE A 173 -14.35 -10.79 11.39
N LYS A 174 -15.22 -11.78 11.58
CA LYS A 174 -16.65 -11.73 11.28
C LYS A 174 -17.40 -10.71 12.14
N ASP A 175 -17.13 -10.65 13.44
CA ASP A 175 -17.75 -9.65 14.33
C ASP A 175 -17.31 -8.23 13.97
N PHE A 176 -16.02 -8.04 13.67
CA PHE A 176 -15.49 -6.76 13.20
C PHE A 176 -16.13 -6.33 11.87
N ALA A 177 -16.33 -7.28 10.94
CA ALA A 177 -17.01 -6.99 9.68
C ALA A 177 -18.46 -6.55 9.86
N ASN A 178 -19.15 -7.07 10.88
CA ASN A 178 -20.53 -6.69 11.21
C ASN A 178 -20.62 -5.36 11.96
N ASN A 179 -19.59 -5.02 12.75
CA ASN A 179 -19.52 -3.78 13.52
C ASN A 179 -18.10 -3.20 13.46
N PRO A 180 -17.74 -2.45 12.39
CA PRO A 180 -16.40 -1.91 12.18
C PRO A 180 -16.16 -0.66 13.03
N ASN A 181 -16.37 -0.79 14.35
CA ASN A 181 -16.13 0.25 15.33
C ASN A 181 -15.15 -0.28 16.39
N PRO A 182 -13.83 -0.08 16.19
CA PRO A 182 -12.79 -0.57 17.09
C PRO A 182 -13.03 -0.19 18.54
N ARG A 183 -13.38 1.07 18.81
CA ARG A 183 -13.62 1.56 20.16
C ARG A 183 -14.80 0.85 20.83
N ALA A 184 -15.87 0.56 20.09
CA ALA A 184 -17.02 -0.15 20.62
C ALA A 184 -16.71 -1.62 20.96
N LEU A 185 -15.86 -2.27 20.16
CA LEU A 185 -15.45 -3.67 20.36
C LEU A 185 -14.39 -3.82 21.46
N VAL A 186 -13.43 -2.89 21.55
CA VAL A 186 -12.33 -2.96 22.51
C VAL A 186 -12.75 -2.46 23.90
N ARG A 187 -13.57 -1.42 24.00
CA ARG A 187 -13.99 -0.84 25.30
C ARG A 187 -14.53 -1.86 26.32
N PRO A 188 -15.40 -2.84 26.00
CA PRO A 188 -15.97 -3.76 27.00
C PRO A 188 -15.00 -4.83 27.51
N ILE A 189 -13.81 -4.96 26.90
CA ILE A 189 -12.84 -6.00 27.25
C ILE A 189 -12.33 -5.80 28.69
N ARG A 190 -12.26 -6.91 29.44
CA ARG A 190 -11.87 -6.95 30.85
C ARG A 190 -10.60 -7.76 31.01
N GLN A 191 -9.66 -7.19 31.77
CA GLN A 191 -8.42 -7.87 32.11
C GLN A 191 -8.71 -9.20 32.83
N LEU A 192 -8.08 -10.27 32.37
CA LEU A 192 -8.29 -11.61 32.92
C LEU A 192 -7.49 -11.86 34.21
N PHE A 193 -6.34 -11.19 34.35
CA PHE A 193 -5.35 -11.45 35.39
C PHE A 193 -4.81 -12.89 35.33
N GLY A 194 -3.76 -13.18 36.11
CA GLY A 194 -3.16 -14.51 36.16
C GLY A 194 -1.79 -14.56 35.49
N ARG A 195 -1.49 -15.69 34.84
CA ARG A 195 -0.18 -15.99 34.27
C ARG A 195 -0.14 -15.72 32.77
N THR A 196 1.06 -15.47 32.25
CA THR A 196 1.31 -15.11 30.85
C THR A 196 1.54 -16.36 30.00
N HIS A 197 0.57 -16.77 29.18
CA HIS A 197 0.65 -17.96 28.33
C HIS A 197 0.74 -17.62 26.84
N THR A 198 1.79 -16.87 26.49
CA THR A 198 1.99 -16.29 25.17
C THR A 198 2.12 -17.32 24.05
N ALA A 199 2.81 -18.45 24.25
CA ALA A 199 3.00 -19.45 23.21
C ALA A 199 1.67 -20.11 22.86
N THR A 200 0.88 -20.49 23.87
CA THR A 200 -0.45 -21.05 23.63
C THR A 200 -1.41 -20.02 23.02
N GLY A 201 -1.32 -18.74 23.43
CA GLY A 201 -2.07 -17.64 22.81
C GLY A 201 -1.79 -17.50 21.31
N ILE A 202 -0.52 -17.54 20.90
CA ILE A 202 -0.12 -17.49 19.48
C ILE A 202 -0.74 -18.65 18.71
N LEU A 203 -0.62 -19.88 19.22
CA LEU A 203 -1.18 -21.07 18.57
C LEU A 203 -2.69 -20.95 18.36
N LYS A 204 -3.41 -20.42 19.35
CA LYS A 204 -4.85 -20.22 19.29
C LYS A 204 -5.24 -19.22 18.22
N VAL A 205 -4.53 -18.09 18.12
CA VAL A 205 -4.75 -17.10 17.05
C VAL A 205 -4.53 -17.73 15.67
N VAL A 206 -3.45 -18.49 15.51
CA VAL A 206 -3.11 -19.17 14.25
C VAL A 206 -4.20 -20.17 13.84
N LYS A 207 -4.68 -20.99 14.78
CA LYS A 207 -5.65 -22.07 14.50
C LYS A 207 -7.10 -21.63 14.45
N GLU A 208 -7.49 -20.66 15.27
CA GLU A 208 -8.91 -20.31 15.45
C GLU A 208 -9.27 -18.97 14.80
N LEU A 209 -8.40 -17.95 14.88
CA LEU A 209 -8.75 -16.62 14.36
C LEU A 209 -8.47 -16.47 12.88
N PHE A 210 -7.34 -16.98 12.39
CA PHE A 210 -7.02 -17.01 10.96
C PHE A 210 -7.75 -18.11 10.17
N ASP A 211 -8.79 -18.69 10.77
CA ASP A 211 -9.69 -19.63 10.12
C ASP A 211 -10.87 -18.90 9.45
N SER A 212 -11.32 -19.45 8.33
CA SER A 212 -12.44 -18.89 7.55
C SER A 212 -13.76 -18.81 8.35
N SER A 213 -13.98 -19.71 9.31
CA SER A 213 -15.16 -19.70 10.18
C SER A 213 -15.22 -18.50 11.11
N SER A 214 -14.05 -17.97 11.50
CA SER A 214 -13.88 -16.72 12.24
C SER A 214 -13.91 -15.48 11.34
N GLY A 215 -14.08 -15.65 10.02
CA GLY A 215 -14.17 -14.58 9.03
C GLY A 215 -12.83 -14.14 8.43
N ALA A 216 -11.77 -14.91 8.59
CA ALA A 216 -10.51 -14.67 7.89
C ALA A 216 -10.66 -14.94 6.39
N ARG A 217 -10.00 -14.13 5.57
CA ARG A 217 -9.99 -14.22 4.12
C ARG A 217 -8.80 -15.06 3.66
N GLU A 218 -9.04 -16.01 2.77
CA GLU A 218 -8.01 -16.93 2.28
C GLU A 218 -6.85 -16.22 1.56
N ASN A 219 -7.16 -15.17 0.79
CA ASN A 219 -6.19 -14.40 0.00
C ASN A 219 -5.64 -13.15 0.72
N ALA A 220 -6.01 -12.92 1.98
CA ALA A 220 -5.51 -11.78 2.74
C ALA A 220 -4.17 -12.11 3.41
N LEU A 221 -3.33 -11.09 3.58
CA LEU A 221 -2.16 -11.17 4.45
C LEU A 221 -2.62 -11.40 5.88
N LYS A 222 -1.97 -12.33 6.57
CA LYS A 222 -2.26 -12.64 7.97
C LYS A 222 -1.20 -11.98 8.83
N ILE A 223 -1.60 -11.03 9.66
CA ILE A 223 -0.67 -10.27 10.49
C ILE A 223 -1.06 -10.45 11.96
N LEU A 224 -0.12 -10.84 12.81
CA LEU A 224 -0.31 -10.96 14.25
C LEU A 224 0.53 -9.91 14.98
N VAL A 225 -0.09 -9.07 15.79
CA VAL A 225 0.56 -8.11 16.68
C VAL A 225 0.46 -8.61 18.11
N VAL A 226 1.58 -9.07 18.68
CA VAL A 226 1.66 -9.52 20.07
C VAL A 226 2.11 -8.37 20.97
N ILE A 227 1.39 -8.07 22.04
CA ILE A 227 1.75 -7.05 23.04
C ILE A 227 1.89 -7.73 24.40
N THR A 228 3.06 -7.66 25.02
CA THR A 228 3.32 -8.32 26.31
C THR A 228 4.27 -7.50 27.19
N ASP A 229 4.11 -7.62 28.51
CA ASP A 229 4.92 -6.91 29.52
C ASP A 229 5.83 -7.84 30.35
N GLY A 230 5.88 -9.14 30.03
CA GLY A 230 6.55 -10.16 30.83
C GLY A 230 7.10 -11.33 30.03
N GLU A 231 8.09 -12.03 30.59
CA GLU A 231 8.52 -13.34 30.07
C GLU A 231 7.39 -14.37 30.26
N LYS A 232 7.22 -15.28 29.29
CA LYS A 232 6.25 -16.39 29.38
C LYS A 232 6.44 -17.18 30.68
N PHE A 233 5.37 -17.29 31.48
CA PHE A 233 5.40 -17.99 32.77
C PHE A 233 4.24 -18.98 32.93
N GLY A 234 4.57 -20.24 33.18
CA GLY A 234 3.59 -21.31 33.40
C GLY A 234 2.87 -21.81 32.15
N ASP A 235 3.29 -21.39 30.97
CA ASP A 235 2.76 -21.87 29.68
C ASP A 235 3.25 -23.29 29.38
N PRO A 236 2.35 -24.27 29.12
CA PRO A 236 2.74 -25.64 28.81
C PRO A 236 3.45 -25.79 27.46
N LEU A 237 3.34 -24.81 26.55
CA LEU A 237 3.95 -24.87 25.21
C LEU A 237 5.25 -24.04 25.13
N GLY A 238 6.18 -24.51 24.30
CA GLY A 238 7.36 -23.76 23.86
C GLY A 238 7.06 -22.87 22.65
N TYR A 239 7.92 -21.87 22.39
CA TYR A 239 7.80 -21.10 21.15
C TYR A 239 8.22 -21.94 19.93
N GLU A 240 9.15 -22.86 20.15
CA GLU A 240 9.58 -23.88 19.19
C GLU A 240 8.44 -24.77 18.68
N ASP A 241 7.37 -24.94 19.45
CA ASP A 241 6.21 -25.76 19.08
C ASP A 241 5.18 -24.97 18.25
N VAL A 242 5.15 -23.64 18.36
CA VAL A 242 4.05 -22.81 17.83
C VAL A 242 4.49 -21.88 16.70
N ILE A 243 5.74 -21.40 16.72
CA ILE A 243 6.25 -20.47 15.71
C ILE A 243 6.37 -21.14 14.33
N PRO A 244 6.84 -22.41 14.19
CA PRO A 244 6.84 -23.09 12.90
C PRO A 244 5.45 -23.23 12.28
N GLU A 245 4.41 -23.46 13.09
CA GLU A 245 3.03 -23.50 12.60
C GLU A 245 2.57 -22.12 12.11
N ALA A 246 2.91 -21.05 12.84
CA ALA A 246 2.60 -19.68 12.41
C ALA A 246 3.31 -19.31 11.10
N ASP A 247 4.57 -19.72 10.93
CA ASP A 247 5.35 -19.53 9.70
C ASP A 247 4.75 -20.31 8.53
N GLN A 248 4.37 -21.58 8.75
CA GLN A 248 3.72 -22.41 7.73
C GLN A 248 2.36 -21.84 7.31
N ALA A 249 1.63 -21.22 8.25
CA ALA A 249 0.36 -20.55 7.98
C ALA A 249 0.51 -19.17 7.31
N GLY A 250 1.75 -18.71 7.06
CA GLY A 250 2.02 -17.42 6.41
C GLY A 250 1.73 -16.20 7.30
N VAL A 251 1.74 -16.37 8.62
CA VAL A 251 1.41 -15.29 9.57
C VAL A 251 2.64 -14.42 9.85
N ILE A 252 2.57 -13.15 9.48
CA ILE A 252 3.60 -12.14 9.78
C ILE A 252 3.40 -11.64 11.20
N ARG A 253 4.43 -11.73 12.04
CA ARG A 253 4.32 -11.48 13.49
C ARG A 253 5.13 -10.26 13.90
N TYR A 254 4.43 -9.25 14.40
CA TYR A 254 5.00 -8.13 15.14
C TYR A 254 4.92 -8.39 16.64
N VAL A 255 5.93 -8.00 17.39
CA VAL A 255 5.91 -8.08 18.85
C VAL A 255 6.24 -6.73 19.47
N ILE A 256 5.53 -6.38 20.52
CA ILE A 256 5.71 -5.16 21.29
C ILE A 256 5.98 -5.59 22.74
N GLY A 257 7.24 -5.48 23.14
CA GLY A 257 7.65 -5.66 24.53
C GLY A 257 7.51 -4.37 25.32
N VAL A 258 6.74 -4.39 26.39
CA VAL A 258 6.47 -3.21 27.23
C VAL A 258 7.15 -3.35 28.59
N GLY A 259 7.78 -2.27 29.05
CA GLY A 259 8.35 -2.23 30.39
C GLY A 259 9.73 -2.89 30.51
N ASP A 260 10.11 -3.14 31.76
CA ASP A 260 11.48 -3.56 32.11
C ASP A 260 11.72 -5.07 31.97
N ALA A 261 10.68 -5.86 31.74
CA ALA A 261 10.80 -7.31 31.58
C ALA A 261 11.74 -7.70 30.43
N PHE A 262 11.92 -6.81 29.46
CA PHE A 262 12.73 -7.05 28.26
C PHE A 262 14.09 -6.36 28.26
N ASN A 263 14.65 -6.05 29.44
CA ASN A 263 15.96 -5.40 29.57
C ASN A 263 17.14 -6.39 29.57
N SER A 264 16.89 -7.67 29.86
CA SER A 264 17.92 -8.73 29.80
C SER A 264 18.12 -9.25 28.37
N GLU A 265 19.29 -9.80 28.03
CA GLU A 265 19.47 -10.40 26.70
C GLU A 265 18.54 -11.60 26.46
N LYS A 266 18.27 -12.39 27.51
CA LYS A 266 17.40 -13.57 27.45
C LYS A 266 15.96 -13.19 27.11
N SER A 267 15.40 -12.19 27.78
CA SER A 267 14.05 -11.67 27.50
C SER A 267 13.96 -11.01 26.12
N ARG A 268 15.02 -10.33 25.66
CA ARG A 268 15.07 -9.80 24.28
C ARG A 268 15.08 -10.92 23.24
N GLN A 269 15.70 -12.05 23.56
CA GLN A 269 15.72 -13.21 22.68
C GLN A 269 14.33 -13.85 22.55
N GLU A 270 13.50 -13.78 23.60
CA GLU A 270 12.10 -14.21 23.57
C GLU A 270 11.29 -13.41 22.53
N LEU A 271 11.38 -12.08 22.58
CA LEU A 271 10.75 -11.21 21.58
C LEU A 271 11.23 -11.53 20.15
N ASN A 272 12.54 -11.74 19.98
CA ASN A 272 13.13 -12.11 18.69
C ASN A 272 12.67 -13.48 18.17
N THR A 273 12.23 -14.37 19.06
CA THR A 273 11.71 -15.69 18.73
C THR A 273 10.27 -15.61 18.27
N ILE A 274 9.46 -14.75 18.92
CA ILE A 274 8.07 -14.52 18.54
C ILE A 274 7.97 -13.81 17.19
N ALA A 275 8.76 -12.76 16.99
CA ALA A 275 8.67 -11.89 15.82
C ALA A 275 9.19 -12.55 14.53
N SER A 276 8.57 -12.18 13.41
CA SER A 276 9.05 -12.57 12.07
C SER A 276 10.44 -12.00 11.79
N LYS A 277 11.15 -12.65 10.86
CA LYS A 277 12.48 -12.19 10.44
C LYS A 277 12.36 -11.13 9.33
N PRO A 278 13.27 -10.13 9.30
CA PRO A 278 14.30 -9.86 10.30
C PRO A 278 13.71 -9.23 11.59
N SER A 279 14.18 -9.66 12.76
CA SER A 279 13.59 -9.25 14.05
C SER A 279 13.73 -7.74 14.32
N ARG A 280 14.77 -7.08 13.78
CA ARG A 280 14.92 -5.61 13.87
C ARG A 280 13.73 -4.85 13.30
N ASP A 281 13.02 -5.47 12.36
CA ASP A 281 11.91 -4.86 11.66
C ASP A 281 10.56 -5.17 12.32
N HIS A 282 10.50 -6.25 13.11
CA HIS A 282 9.24 -6.76 13.67
C HIS A 282 9.15 -6.69 15.20
N VAL A 283 10.23 -6.28 15.88
CA VAL A 283 10.28 -6.11 17.33
C VAL A 283 10.26 -4.64 17.69
N PHE A 284 9.27 -4.24 18.48
CA PHE A 284 9.19 -2.94 19.13
C PHE A 284 9.39 -3.10 20.64
N ARG A 285 10.13 -2.18 21.24
CA ARG A 285 10.34 -2.14 22.69
C ARG A 285 10.02 -0.75 23.19
N VAL A 286 9.19 -0.67 24.23
CA VAL A 286 8.81 0.59 24.87
C VAL A 286 8.99 0.49 26.37
N ASN A 287 9.45 1.57 26.99
CA ASN A 287 9.80 1.56 28.42
C ASN A 287 8.56 1.48 29.34
N ASN A 288 7.37 1.81 28.83
CA ASN A 288 6.11 1.73 29.56
C ASN A 288 4.92 1.83 28.60
N PHE A 289 3.72 1.58 29.12
CA PHE A 289 2.47 1.61 28.35
C PHE A 289 2.11 3.00 27.82
N GLU A 290 2.59 4.08 28.44
CA GLU A 290 2.38 5.43 27.89
C GLU A 290 3.19 5.66 26.61
N ALA A 291 4.35 5.03 26.48
CA ALA A 291 5.20 5.10 25.30
C ALA A 291 4.65 4.28 24.11
N LEU A 292 3.59 3.48 24.28
CA LEU A 292 2.92 2.83 23.14
C LEU A 292 2.48 3.84 22.07
N LYS A 293 2.11 5.07 22.48
CA LYS A 293 1.74 6.15 21.56
C LYS A 293 2.86 6.55 20.59
N THR A 294 4.13 6.36 20.98
CA THR A 294 5.28 6.79 20.16
C THR A 294 5.59 5.82 19.03
N ILE A 295 5.14 4.57 19.14
CA ILE A 295 5.38 3.53 18.14
C ILE A 295 4.17 3.29 17.23
N GLN A 296 3.04 3.96 17.45
CA GLN A 296 1.82 3.82 16.65
C GLN A 296 2.11 4.01 15.15
N ASN A 297 2.64 5.18 14.78
CA ASN A 297 2.95 5.50 13.39
C ASN A 297 4.00 4.55 12.79
N GLN A 298 5.00 4.15 13.58
CA GLN A 298 6.05 3.25 13.09
C GLN A 298 5.51 1.84 12.81
N LEU A 299 4.69 1.30 13.73
CA LEU A 299 4.04 0.00 13.53
C LEU A 299 3.09 0.07 12.32
N GLN A 300 2.32 1.15 12.22
CA GLN A 300 1.42 1.41 11.12
C GLN A 300 2.16 1.44 9.78
N GLU A 301 3.23 2.23 9.66
CA GLU A 301 4.06 2.30 8.46
C GLU A 301 4.62 0.94 8.05
N LYS A 302 5.04 0.11 9.02
CA LYS A 302 5.53 -1.24 8.73
C LYS A 302 4.45 -2.21 8.27
N ILE A 303 3.28 -2.21 8.91
CA ILE A 303 2.13 -3.01 8.47
C ILE A 303 1.67 -2.55 7.08
N PHE A 304 1.59 -1.24 6.85
CA PHE A 304 1.29 -0.70 5.52
C PHE A 304 2.34 -1.08 4.50
N ALA A 305 3.63 -1.13 4.84
CA ALA A 305 4.67 -1.58 3.93
C ALA A 305 4.46 -3.05 3.51
N VAL A 306 4.02 -3.91 4.42
CA VAL A 306 3.69 -5.32 4.17
C VAL A 306 2.45 -5.47 3.26
N GLU A 307 1.40 -4.66 3.45
CA GLU A 307 0.12 -4.65 2.69
C GLU A 307 0.20 -4.44 1.16
N GLY A 308 1.40 -4.36 0.60
CA GLY A 308 1.61 -4.14 -0.83
C GLY A 308 2.96 -4.66 -1.31
N THR A 309 3.61 -5.48 -0.49
CA THR A 309 4.59 -6.45 -0.98
C THR A 309 3.83 -7.77 -1.17
N ARG A 310 3.60 -8.20 -2.42
CA ARG A 310 3.06 -9.53 -2.70
C ARG A 310 4.04 -10.57 -2.15
N THR A 311 3.74 -11.16 -0.99
CA THR A 311 4.49 -12.30 -0.46
C THR A 311 3.93 -13.59 -1.05
N GLY A 312 4.66 -14.17 -1.99
CA GLY A 312 4.45 -15.56 -2.44
C GLY A 312 3.68 -15.72 -3.74
N SER A 313 4.27 -16.50 -4.65
CA SER A 313 3.84 -16.82 -6.02
C SER A 313 4.12 -15.70 -7.04
N ALA A 314 4.89 -16.06 -8.08
CA ALA A 314 5.11 -15.26 -9.26
C ALA A 314 3.76 -14.97 -9.92
N SER A 315 3.14 -13.84 -9.56
CA SER A 315 2.02 -13.31 -10.31
C SER A 315 2.56 -12.87 -11.67
N SER A 316 2.07 -13.49 -12.75
CA SER A 316 2.23 -12.96 -14.10
C SER A 316 1.86 -11.47 -14.11
N PHE A 317 2.62 -10.65 -14.82
CA PHE A 317 2.21 -9.28 -15.11
C PHE A 317 0.85 -9.32 -15.82
N GLU A 318 -0.15 -8.68 -15.26
CA GLU A 318 -1.45 -8.50 -15.91
C GLU A 318 -1.47 -7.12 -16.58
N TYR A 319 -1.23 -6.09 -15.79
CA TYR A 319 -1.37 -4.69 -16.23
C TYR A 319 -0.32 -3.76 -15.65
N GLU A 320 0.61 -4.26 -14.84
CA GLU A 320 1.67 -3.47 -14.21
C GLU A 320 2.63 -2.85 -15.25
N MET A 321 2.63 -3.39 -16.47
CA MET A 321 3.43 -2.96 -17.62
C MET A 321 2.55 -2.80 -18.88
N SER A 322 1.29 -2.38 -18.71
CA SER A 322 0.29 -2.33 -19.79
C SER A 322 0.59 -1.25 -20.85
N GLN A 323 1.28 -0.17 -20.48
CA GLN A 323 1.69 0.92 -21.38
C GLN A 323 0.54 1.42 -22.27
N GLU A 324 -0.61 1.77 -21.69
CA GLU A 324 -1.78 2.21 -22.44
C GLU A 324 -1.45 3.35 -23.43
N GLY A 325 -2.02 3.29 -24.63
CA GLY A 325 -1.71 4.30 -25.65
C GLY A 325 -0.29 4.21 -26.21
N PHE A 326 0.42 3.08 -26.04
CA PHE A 326 1.66 2.82 -26.78
C PHE A 326 1.44 2.94 -28.30
N SER A 327 0.31 2.43 -28.77
CA SER A 327 -0.29 2.78 -30.06
C SER A 327 -1.69 3.35 -29.84
N ALA A 328 -2.15 4.15 -30.79
CA ALA A 328 -3.45 4.79 -30.73
C ALA A 328 -4.07 4.88 -32.11
N ALA A 329 -5.38 4.69 -32.19
CA ALA A 329 -6.22 4.95 -33.35
C ALA A 329 -7.59 5.46 -32.86
N ILE A 330 -8.25 6.29 -33.67
CA ILE A 330 -9.60 6.78 -33.40
C ILE A 330 -10.52 6.09 -34.43
N THR A 331 -11.49 5.33 -33.95
CA THR A 331 -12.40 4.51 -34.76
C THR A 331 -13.84 4.99 -34.68
#